data_AF-A0A135YSR4-F1
#
_entry.id   AF-A0A135YSR4-F1
#
_cell.length_a   1.000
_cell.length_b   1.000
_cell.length_c   1.000
_cell.angle_alpha   90.00
_cell.angle_beta   90.00
_cell.angle_gamma   90.00
#
_symmetry.space_group_name_H-M   'P 1'
#
loop_
_entity.id
_entity.type
_entity.pdbx_description
1 polymer ?
#
loop_
_entity_poly.entity_id
_entity_poly.type
_entity_poly.pdbx_seq_one_letter_code
_entity_poly.pdbx_strand_id
1 'polypeptide(L)'
;MIIVISIIGILAGIVAISFGDAQKKAKLNADYANASNLAMAAYMSLGDGKSETDSKDPKKLKDSKYIQTVPKPQSLSGDYEIVIDKGEVTVKVDKSIFYPKPDASSAENQ
;
A
#
# COMPACT_ATOMS: atom_id res chain seq x y z
N MET A 1 -43.72 17.16 5.11
CA MET A 1 -43.04 15.87 4.87
C MET A 1 -42.13 15.88 3.65
N ILE A 2 -42.56 16.44 2.51
CA ILE A 2 -41.74 16.51 1.27
C ILE A 2 -40.38 17.23 1.48
N ILE A 3 -40.36 18.35 2.22
CA ILE A 3 -39.13 19.12 2.48
C ILE A 3 -38.06 18.28 3.19
N VAL A 4 -38.45 17.43 4.14
CA VAL A 4 -37.52 16.60 4.92
C VAL A 4 -36.87 15.54 4.03
N ILE A 5 -37.68 14.89 3.19
CA ILE A 5 -37.21 13.86 2.25
C ILE A 5 -36.22 14.47 1.26
N SER A 6 -36.49 15.69 0.78
CA SER A 6 -35.59 16.42 -0.11
C SER A 6 -34.24 16.74 0.53
N ILE A 7 -34.22 17.22 1.79
CA ILE A 7 -32.97 17.55 2.50
C ILE A 7 -32.14 16.29 2.76
N ILE A 8 -32.78 15.18 3.16
CA ILE A 8 -32.11 13.89 3.35
C ILE A 8 -31.47 13.40 2.05
N GLY A 9 -32.15 13.54 0.91
CA GLY A 9 -31.62 13.16 -0.39
C GLY A 9 -30.35 13.94 -0.77
N ILE A 10 -30.33 15.25 -0.52
CA ILE A 10 -29.17 16.10 -0.79
C ILE A 10 -27.98 15.71 0.10
N LEU A 11 -28.22 15.54 1.41
CA LEU A 11 -27.17 15.15 2.35
C LEU A 11 -26.60 13.75 2.03
N ALA A 12 -27.46 12.79 1.67
CA ALA A 12 -27.04 11.45 1.30
C ALA A 12 -26.13 11.43 0.06
N GLY A 13 -26.40 12.29 -0.93
CA GLY A 13 -25.56 12.43 -2.12
C GLY A 13 -24.14 12.91 -1.80
N ILE A 14 -23.99 13.94 -0.96
CA ILE A 14 -22.69 14.50 -0.57
C ILE A 14 -21.86 13.47 0.23
N VAL A 15 -22.51 12.78 1.17
CA VAL A 15 -21.85 11.75 1.98
C VAL A 15 -21.33 10.60 1.12
N ALA A 16 -22.12 10.13 0.14
CA ALA A 16 -21.69 9.04 -0.75
C ALA A 16 -20.42 9.39 -1.55
N ILE A 17 -20.34 10.62 -2.08
CA ILE A 17 -19.17 11.09 -2.85
C ILE A 17 -17.95 11.18 -1.93
N SER A 18 -18.09 11.84 -0.77
CA SER A 18 -16.99 12.00 0.18
C SER A 18 -16.47 10.66 0.72
N PHE A 19 -17.37 9.71 0.98
CA PHE A 19 -17.00 8.39 1.47
C PHE A 19 -16.21 7.60 0.41
N GLY A 20 -16.58 7.69 -0.87
CA GLY A 20 -15.85 7.04 -1.96
C GLY A 20 -14.40 7.51 -2.08
N ASP A 21 -14.18 8.83 -2.02
CA ASP A 21 -12.84 9.42 -2.08
C ASP A 21 -12.00 9.07 -0.85
N ALA A 22 -12.59 9.15 0.34
CA ALA A 22 -11.93 8.76 1.58
C ALA A 22 -11.52 7.28 1.56
N GLN A 23 -12.40 6.40 1.07
CA GLN A 23 -12.13 4.97 0.93
C GLN A 23 -11.00 4.71 -0.06
N LYS A 24 -10.99 5.39 -1.22
CA LYS A 24 -9.92 5.25 -2.22
C LYS A 24 -8.57 5.70 -1.66
N LYS A 25 -8.53 6.83 -0.96
CA LYS A 25 -7.31 7.34 -0.31
C LYS A 25 -6.84 6.42 0.82
N ALA A 26 -7.75 5.86 1.61
CA ALA A 26 -7.42 4.89 2.66
C ALA A 26 -6.82 3.61 2.09
N LYS A 27 -7.39 3.06 1.00
CA LYS A 27 -6.82 1.91 0.29
C LYS A 27 -5.41 2.20 -0.22
N LEU A 28 -5.19 3.37 -0.82
CA LEU A 28 -3.87 3.76 -1.33
C LEU A 28 -2.85 3.89 -0.20
N ASN A 29 -3.23 4.54 0.90
CA ASN A 29 -2.38 4.67 2.08
C ASN A 29 -2.08 3.31 2.75
N ALA A 30 -3.05 2.41 2.79
CA ALA A 30 -2.84 1.05 3.28
C ALA A 30 -1.82 0.32 2.42
N ASP A 31 -1.87 0.48 1.09
CA ASP A 31 -0.89 -0.13 0.20
C ASP A 31 0.53 0.43 0.40
N TYR A 32 0.68 1.75 0.59
CA TYR A 32 1.96 2.35 0.97
C TYR A 32 2.50 1.81 2.30
N ALA A 33 1.65 1.69 3.32
CA ALA A 33 2.04 1.15 4.62
C ALA A 33 2.45 -0.32 4.52
N ASN A 34 1.68 -1.13 3.78
CA ASN A 34 1.99 -2.53 3.52
C ASN A 34 3.31 -2.69 2.78
N ALA A 35 3.55 -1.88 1.74
CA ALA A 35 4.79 -1.87 0.97
C ALA A 35 6.00 -1.47 1.83
N SER A 36 5.85 -0.46 2.70
CA SER A 36 6.90 -0.08 3.66
C SER A 36 7.21 -1.19 4.65
N ASN A 37 6.18 -1.86 5.17
CA ASN A 37 6.35 -2.99 6.09
C ASN A 37 7.07 -4.16 5.40
N LEU A 38 6.72 -4.46 4.14
CA LEU A 38 7.41 -5.46 3.33
C LEU A 38 8.87 -5.10 3.07
N ALA A 39 9.14 -3.84 2.70
CA ALA A 39 10.50 -3.37 2.48
C ALA A 39 11.35 -3.49 3.75
N MET A 40 10.80 -3.07 4.89
CA MET A 40 11.48 -3.18 6.19
C MET A 40 11.72 -4.64 6.60
N ALA A 41 10.76 -5.53 6.34
CA ALA A 41 10.93 -6.97 6.57
C ALA A 41 12.02 -7.57 5.66
N ALA A 42 12.07 -7.17 4.38
CA ALA A 42 13.12 -7.58 3.46
C ALA A 42 14.49 -7.06 3.90
N TYR A 43 14.59 -5.81 4.34
CA TYR A 43 15.81 -5.25 4.92
C TYR A 43 16.29 -6.01 6.16
N MET A 44 15.37 -6.36 7.07
CA MET A 44 15.72 -7.11 8.27
C MET A 44 16.18 -8.54 7.93
N SER A 45 15.52 -9.19 6.96
CA SER A 45 15.92 -10.50 6.44
C SER A 45 17.32 -10.47 5.80
N LEU A 46 17.63 -9.44 5.00
CA LEU A 46 18.96 -9.23 4.44
C LEU A 46 20.02 -8.98 5.52
N GLY A 47 19.68 -8.16 6.53
CA GLY A 47 20.55 -7.85 7.67
C GLY A 47 20.90 -9.08 8.52
N ASP A 48 19.95 -10.02 8.65
CA ASP A 48 20.16 -11.31 9.32
C ASP A 48 20.98 -12.31 8.48
N GLY A 49 21.43 -11.91 7.27
CA GLY A 49 22.27 -12.73 6.40
C GLY A 49 21.51 -13.74 5.54
N LYS A 50 20.18 -13.60 5.37
CA LYS A 50 19.42 -14.45 4.45
C LYS A 50 19.62 -14.03 3.00
N SER A 51 19.39 -14.98 2.09
CA SER A 51 19.56 -14.74 0.65
C SER A 51 18.64 -13.63 0.16
N GLU A 52 19.11 -12.83 -0.81
CA GLU A 52 18.27 -11.85 -1.50
C GLU A 52 17.03 -12.50 -2.12
N THR A 53 17.12 -13.75 -2.55
CA THR A 53 16.00 -14.50 -3.14
C THR A 53 14.88 -14.75 -2.12
N ASP A 54 15.24 -15.06 -0.87
CA ASP A 54 14.27 -15.26 0.21
C ASP A 54 13.69 -13.92 0.71
N SER A 55 14.48 -12.86 0.64
CA SER A 55 14.07 -11.51 1.05
C SER A 55 13.16 -10.82 0.02
N LYS A 56 13.16 -11.32 -1.23
CA LYS A 56 12.27 -10.87 -2.32
C LYS A 56 10.88 -11.53 -2.28
N ASP A 57 10.73 -12.66 -1.60
CA ASP A 57 9.46 -13.42 -1.56
C ASP A 57 8.68 -13.13 -0.27
N PRO A 58 7.50 -12.48 -0.34
CA PRO A 58 6.66 -12.22 0.82
C PRO A 58 6.28 -13.48 1.61
N LYS A 59 6.20 -14.65 0.96
CA LYS A 59 5.89 -15.92 1.64
C LYS A 59 7.04 -16.37 2.54
N LYS A 60 8.28 -16.23 2.07
CA LYS A 60 9.49 -16.56 2.84
C LYS A 60 9.71 -15.62 4.01
N LEU A 61 9.32 -14.35 3.85
CA LEU A 61 9.29 -13.37 4.93
C LEU A 61 8.27 -13.75 6.02
N LYS A 62 7.11 -14.31 5.63
CA LYS A 62 6.13 -14.83 6.57
C LYS A 62 6.65 -16.06 7.32
N ASP A 63 7.20 -17.04 6.59
CA ASP A 63 7.75 -18.26 7.18
C ASP A 63 8.91 -17.95 8.14
N SER A 64 9.69 -16.92 7.81
CA SER A 64 10.76 -16.40 8.66
C SER A 64 10.29 -15.49 9.80
N LYS A 65 8.97 -15.32 10.00
CA LYS A 65 8.35 -14.44 11.01
C LYS A 65 8.70 -12.96 10.92
N TYR A 66 9.24 -12.47 9.80
CA TYR A 66 9.44 -11.03 9.60
C TYR A 66 8.13 -10.30 9.31
N ILE A 67 7.13 -11.01 8.79
CA ILE A 67 5.76 -10.51 8.63
C ILE A 67 4.74 -11.52 9.17
N GLN A 68 3.67 -11.03 9.77
CA GLN A 68 2.61 -11.88 10.34
C GLN A 68 1.68 -12.45 9.26
N THR A 69 1.45 -11.67 8.19
CA THR A 69 0.58 -12.03 7.08
C THR A 69 1.17 -11.46 5.79
N VAL A 70 0.94 -12.13 4.67
CA VAL A 70 1.31 -11.58 3.35
C VAL A 70 0.23 -10.54 3.01
N PRO A 71 0.55 -9.23 3.02
CA PRO A 71 -0.42 -8.22 2.68
C PRO A 71 -0.82 -8.37 1.21
N LYS A 72 -2.06 -8.04 0.89
CA LYS A 72 -2.56 -7.96 -0.50
C LYS A 72 -2.93 -6.51 -0.84
N PRO A 73 -2.57 -6.02 -2.03
CA PRO A 73 -2.95 -4.68 -2.46
C PRO A 73 -4.47 -4.51 -2.42
N GLN A 74 -4.92 -3.38 -1.88
CA GLN A 74 -6.33 -3.02 -1.76
C GLN A 74 -6.76 -2.00 -2.81
N SER A 75 -5.81 -1.25 -3.38
CA SER A 75 -6.08 -0.24 -4.42
C SER A 75 -5.97 -0.79 -5.83
N LEU A 76 -5.11 -1.79 -6.03
CA LEU A 76 -4.88 -2.47 -7.30
C LEU A 76 -5.15 -3.97 -7.14
N SER A 77 -5.44 -4.64 -8.26
CA SER A 77 -5.54 -6.10 -8.29
C SER A 77 -4.19 -6.67 -8.72
N GLY A 78 -3.52 -7.41 -7.83
CA GLY A 78 -2.20 -8.00 -8.07
C GLY A 78 -1.57 -8.50 -6.78
N ASP A 79 -0.36 -9.05 -6.87
CA ASP A 79 0.48 -9.39 -5.71
C ASP A 79 1.63 -8.36 -5.57
N TYR A 80 2.17 -8.20 -4.37
CA TYR A 80 3.35 -7.34 -4.15
C TYR A 80 4.61 -8.05 -4.64
N GLU A 81 5.38 -7.38 -5.47
CA GLU A 81 6.71 -7.80 -5.91
C GLU A 81 7.77 -6.92 -5.25
N ILE A 82 8.71 -7.56 -4.55
CA ILE A 82 9.85 -6.89 -3.91
C ILE A 82 11.03 -7.02 -4.86
N VAL A 83 11.52 -5.88 -5.36
CA VAL A 83 12.73 -5.78 -6.18
C VAL A 83 13.85 -5.23 -5.31
N ILE A 84 14.98 -5.92 -5.28
CA ILE A 84 16.18 -5.49 -4.54
C ILE A 84 17.24 -5.28 -5.60
N ASP A 85 17.64 -4.02 -5.79
CA ASP A 85 18.70 -3.59 -6.69
C ASP A 85 19.77 -2.89 -5.85
N LYS A 86 20.97 -3.49 -5.74
CA LYS A 86 22.15 -2.90 -5.08
C LYS A 86 21.92 -2.37 -3.64
N GLY A 87 21.06 -3.04 -2.86
CA GLY A 87 20.74 -2.64 -1.49
C GLY A 87 19.56 -1.66 -1.34
N GLU A 88 18.93 -1.27 -2.45
CA GLU A 88 17.71 -0.47 -2.45
C GLU A 88 16.50 -1.40 -2.66
N VAL A 89 15.63 -1.47 -1.65
CA VAL A 89 14.42 -2.31 -1.69
C VAL A 89 13.27 -1.48 -2.24
N THR A 90 12.79 -1.85 -3.42
CA THR A 90 11.63 -1.25 -4.08
C THR A 90 10.48 -2.24 -4.04
N VAL A 91 9.30 -1.82 -3.58
CA VAL A 91 8.10 -2.67 -3.60
C VAL A 91 7.15 -2.14 -4.65
N LYS A 92 6.83 -2.99 -5.64
CA LYS A 92 5.95 -2.68 -6.77
C LYS A 92 4.74 -3.60 -6.75
N VAL A 93 3.64 -3.12 -7.29
CA VAL A 93 2.49 -3.94 -7.66
C VAL A 93 2.24 -3.68 -9.13
N ASP A 94 2.46 -4.70 -9.97
CA ASP A 94 2.39 -4.61 -11.43
C ASP A 94 3.31 -3.48 -11.96
N LYS A 95 2.76 -2.31 -12.32
CA LYS A 95 3.53 -1.14 -12.80
C LYS A 95 3.67 0.00 -11.79
N SER A 96 3.02 -0.09 -10.63
CA SER A 96 2.99 1.00 -9.64
C SER A 96 3.97 0.74 -8.50
N ILE A 97 4.87 1.69 -8.27
CA ILE A 97 5.83 1.68 -7.16
C ILE A 97 5.11 2.19 -5.91
N PHE A 98 5.00 1.33 -4.89
CA PHE A 98 4.43 1.68 -3.59
C PHE A 98 5.51 1.90 -2.53
N TYR A 99 6.76 1.52 -2.79
CA TYR A 99 7.89 1.87 -1.94
C TYR A 99 9.17 2.00 -2.77
N PRO A 100 10.03 3.01 -2.52
CA PRO A 100 9.85 4.10 -1.56
C PRO A 100 8.65 4.98 -1.93
N LYS A 101 7.95 5.50 -0.92
CA LYS A 101 6.83 6.42 -1.17
C LYS A 101 7.42 7.61 -1.93
N PRO A 102 6.98 7.90 -3.17
CA PRO A 102 7.46 9.08 -3.86
C PRO A 102 7.16 10.28 -2.96
N ASP A 103 8.20 11.04 -2.62
CA ASP A 103 8.09 12.10 -1.63
C ASP A 103 6.93 13.01 -1.98
N ALA A 104 6.10 13.34 -0.98
CA ALA A 104 5.14 14.45 -1.05
C ALA A 104 5.85 15.82 -1.13
N SER A 105 7.11 15.86 -1.57
CA SER A 105 7.95 17.03 -1.82
C SER A 105 8.23 17.22 -3.33
N SER A 106 7.67 16.39 -4.20
CA SER A 106 7.81 16.53 -5.67
C SER A 106 6.48 16.71 -6.42
N ALA A 107 5.36 16.84 -5.71
CA ALA A 107 4.03 17.07 -6.29
C ALA A 107 3.44 18.47 -5.98
N GLU A 108 4.25 19.38 -5.43
CA GLU A 108 3.87 20.79 -5.18
C GLU A 108 4.82 21.76 -5.90
N ASN A 109 5.43 21.33 -7.01
CA ASN A 109 6.09 22.23 -7.97
C ASN A 109 6.10 21.59 -9.36
N GLN A 110 4.94 21.65 -10.02
CA GLN A 110 4.82 21.85 -11.46
C GLN A 110 3.38 22.23 -11.83
#